data_AF-A0A849K928-F1
#
_entry.id   AF-A0A849K928-F1
#
_cell.length_a   1.000
_cell.length_b   1.000
_cell.length_c   1.000
_cell.angle_alpha   90.00
_cell.angle_beta   90.00
_cell.angle_gamma   90.00
#
_symmetry.space_group_name_H-M   'P 1'
#
loop_
_entity.id
_entity.type
_entity.pdbx_description
1 polymer ?
#
loop_
_entity_poly.entity_id
_entity_poly.type
_entity_poly.pdbx_seq_one_letter_code
_entity_poly.pdbx_strand_id
1 'polypeptide(L)'
;MLWSNVLQLVALHPLTGWGWGELDYAHFDTLYAGGTGARFCDILDNAHNLPLHLAVELGLPAALLVCGASALWAWRQQPWRESDSLRQLAWAVLALVLLHSLLEYPLWYAPFQIVSGAALGWLLRPEAGEDTAPAARVPGAIAAVLLLGATGYAAWDYTRVSQIYLPPEQRRARWSEDTLDHVRRSWLFAGQARFADLTLVNPQRDNAQWMHELSRRVLHYSPEPRVIERAIESATYLGQVDEAVLMLARYRAAFPREYEAWRQAQRMPLQFGR
;
A
#
# COMPACT_ATOMS: atom_id res chain seq x y z
N MET A 1 11.34 12.05 -12.65
CA MET A 1 9.91 12.42 -12.62
C MET A 1 9.26 11.94 -11.34
N LEU A 2 9.24 10.62 -11.08
CA LEU A 2 8.71 10.00 -9.86
C LEU A 2 9.18 10.69 -8.57
N TRP A 3 10.48 10.76 -8.29
CA TRP A 3 10.99 11.41 -7.07
C TRP A 3 10.65 12.91 -6.97
N SER A 4 10.53 13.61 -8.11
CA SER A 4 10.08 15.01 -8.10
C SER A 4 8.62 15.13 -7.68
N ASN A 5 7.75 14.20 -8.12
CA ASN A 5 6.37 14.15 -7.64
C ASN A 5 6.32 13.84 -6.14
N VAL A 6 7.07 12.84 -5.67
CA VAL A 6 7.08 12.49 -4.25
C VAL A 6 7.63 13.62 -3.38
N LEU A 7 8.70 14.30 -3.80
CA LEU A 7 9.22 15.47 -3.07
C LEU A 7 8.20 16.60 -2.98
N GLN A 8 7.41 16.83 -4.02
CA GLN A 8 6.30 17.79 -3.97
C GLN A 8 5.22 17.35 -2.95
N LEU A 9 4.89 16.06 -2.91
CA LEU A 9 3.95 15.52 -1.92
C LEU A 9 4.48 15.68 -0.48
N VAL A 10 5.77 15.42 -0.25
CA VAL A 10 6.41 15.68 1.05
C VAL A 10 6.32 17.15 1.41
N ALA A 11 6.53 18.07 0.46
CA ALA A 11 6.45 19.50 0.70
C ALA A 11 5.04 19.97 1.10
N LEU A 12 3.98 19.28 0.65
CA LEU A 12 2.60 19.58 1.05
C LEU A 12 2.29 19.16 2.49
N HIS A 13 2.85 18.03 2.96
CA HIS A 13 2.63 17.49 4.31
C HIS A 13 3.94 17.09 5.02
N PRO A 14 4.85 18.05 5.31
CA PRO A 14 6.22 17.71 5.71
C PRO A 14 6.36 17.11 7.11
N LEU A 15 5.40 17.38 8.01
CA LEU A 15 5.50 16.97 9.41
C LEU A 15 4.86 15.61 9.67
N THR A 16 3.64 15.40 9.19
CA THR A 16 2.85 14.20 9.46
C THR A 16 2.87 13.20 8.31
N GLY A 17 3.30 13.64 7.12
CA GLY A 17 3.05 12.90 5.88
C GLY A 17 1.57 12.86 5.53
N TRP A 18 1.26 12.05 4.53
CA TRP A 18 -0.09 11.81 4.02
C TRP A 18 -0.85 10.71 4.77
N GLY A 19 -0.13 9.89 5.54
CA GLY A 19 -0.64 8.68 6.18
C GLY A 19 0.03 7.42 5.63
N TRP A 20 -0.01 6.35 6.43
CA TRP A 20 0.55 5.05 6.04
C TRP A 20 -0.25 4.43 4.89
N GLY A 21 0.43 4.07 3.80
CA GLY A 21 -0.18 3.51 2.61
C GLY A 21 -0.97 4.50 1.75
N GLU A 22 -0.72 5.80 1.90
CA GLU A 22 -1.49 6.87 1.22
C GLU A 22 -0.75 7.47 0.01
N LEU A 23 0.41 6.93 -0.39
CA LEU A 23 1.20 7.52 -1.47
C LEU A 23 0.45 7.52 -2.83
N ASP A 24 -0.24 6.44 -3.15
CA ASP A 24 -1.01 6.32 -4.39
C ASP A 24 -2.17 7.33 -4.42
N TYR A 25 -2.90 7.45 -3.31
CA TYR A 25 -3.97 8.42 -3.12
C TYR A 25 -3.44 9.85 -3.17
N ALA A 26 -2.39 10.16 -2.40
CA ALA A 26 -1.73 11.48 -2.40
C ALA A 26 -1.28 11.88 -3.80
N HIS A 27 -0.70 10.93 -4.53
CA HIS A 27 -0.29 11.11 -5.91
C HIS A 27 -1.51 11.40 -6.79
N PHE A 28 -2.60 10.65 -6.68
CA PHE A 28 -3.87 10.86 -7.40
C PHE A 28 -4.55 12.20 -7.08
N ASP A 29 -4.67 12.54 -5.80
CA ASP A 29 -5.39 13.71 -5.29
C ASP A 29 -4.71 15.04 -5.70
N THR A 30 -3.39 15.00 -5.88
CA THR A 30 -2.56 16.16 -6.21
C THR A 30 -2.49 16.45 -7.72
N LEU A 31 -2.84 17.68 -8.10
CA LEU A 31 -2.64 18.21 -9.44
C LEU A 31 -1.28 18.92 -9.55
N TYR A 32 -0.40 18.40 -10.39
CA TYR A 32 0.94 18.96 -10.61
C TYR A 32 0.89 20.13 -11.62
N ALA A 33 1.61 21.22 -11.34
CA ALA A 33 1.58 22.45 -12.15
C ALA A 33 1.99 22.24 -13.62
N GLY A 34 2.85 21.25 -13.91
CA GLY A 34 3.24 20.88 -15.27
C GLY A 34 2.24 19.98 -16.02
N GLY A 35 1.05 19.74 -15.46
CA GLY A 35 0.02 18.90 -16.04
C GLY A 35 0.43 17.43 -16.16
N THR A 36 -0.12 16.73 -17.16
CA THR A 36 0.14 15.31 -17.42
C THR A 36 1.62 15.01 -17.70
N GLY A 37 2.34 15.94 -18.35
CA GLY A 37 3.76 15.77 -18.68
C GLY A 37 4.71 15.81 -17.48
N ALA A 38 4.25 16.31 -16.33
CA ALA A 38 5.02 16.38 -15.09
C ALA A 38 4.58 15.37 -14.04
N ARG A 39 3.63 14.48 -14.36
CA ARG A 39 3.07 13.47 -13.46
C ARG A 39 3.47 12.06 -13.90
N PHE A 40 4.06 11.27 -13.02
CA PHE A 40 4.30 9.85 -13.26
C PHE A 40 3.01 9.13 -13.70
N CYS A 41 3.11 8.30 -14.75
CA CYS A 41 1.95 7.85 -15.50
C CYS A 41 1.21 6.66 -14.86
N ASP A 42 1.87 5.92 -13.97
CA ASP A 42 1.29 4.74 -13.32
C ASP A 42 0.83 5.05 -11.90
N ILE A 43 0.03 4.14 -11.33
CA ILE A 43 -0.32 4.19 -9.91
C ILE A 43 0.96 4.04 -9.11
N LEU A 44 1.26 5.07 -8.32
CA LEU A 44 2.49 5.16 -7.56
C LEU A 44 2.29 4.59 -6.15
N ASP A 45 2.43 3.28 -6.02
CA ASP A 45 2.24 2.58 -4.74
C ASP A 45 3.47 2.65 -3.81
N ASN A 46 4.63 3.06 -4.33
CA ASN A 46 5.85 3.22 -3.56
C ASN A 46 6.80 4.27 -4.19
N ALA A 47 7.71 4.84 -3.39
CA ALA A 47 8.62 5.88 -3.89
C ALA A 47 9.90 5.31 -4.53
N HIS A 48 10.08 3.99 -4.56
CA HIS A 48 11.30 3.28 -4.96
C HIS A 48 12.57 3.81 -4.24
N ASN A 49 12.37 4.39 -3.05
CA ASN A 49 13.39 5.00 -2.22
C ASN A 49 12.89 5.05 -0.78
N LEU A 50 13.42 4.19 0.10
CA LEU A 50 12.88 3.99 1.46
C LEU A 50 12.82 5.29 2.29
N PRO A 51 13.88 6.11 2.41
CA PRO A 51 13.81 7.39 3.12
C PRO A 51 12.72 8.32 2.58
N LEU A 52 12.61 8.44 1.25
CA LEU A 52 11.63 9.31 0.62
C LEU A 52 10.20 8.77 0.81
N HIS A 53 10.03 7.45 0.79
CA HIS A 53 8.75 6.79 1.06
C HIS A 53 8.29 6.99 2.51
N LEU A 54 9.20 6.83 3.49
CA LEU A 54 8.91 7.16 4.88
C LEU A 54 8.54 8.64 5.06
N ALA A 55 9.21 9.53 4.33
CA ALA A 55 8.95 10.96 4.42
C ALA A 55 7.57 11.36 3.86
N VAL A 56 7.12 10.74 2.76
CA VAL A 56 5.81 11.07 2.18
C VAL A 56 4.65 10.50 2.99
N GLU A 57 4.80 9.30 3.55
CA GLU A 57 3.73 8.66 4.32
C GLU A 57 3.67 9.13 5.78
N LEU A 58 4.82 9.25 6.45
CA LEU A 58 4.89 9.52 7.90
C LEU A 58 5.49 10.89 8.24
N GLY A 59 5.97 11.63 7.25
CA GLY A 59 6.61 12.93 7.42
C GLY A 59 8.11 12.86 7.68
N LEU A 60 8.77 14.00 7.49
CA LEU A 60 10.21 14.16 7.67
C LEU A 60 10.70 13.80 9.09
N PRO A 61 10.02 14.19 10.19
CA PRO A 61 10.48 13.83 11.53
C PRO A 61 10.58 12.32 11.75
N ALA A 62 9.55 11.57 11.33
CA ALA A 62 9.54 10.11 11.45
C ALA A 62 10.60 9.46 10.56
N ALA A 63 10.71 9.91 9.30
CA ALA A 63 11.72 9.41 8.36
C ALA A 63 13.14 9.63 8.88
N LEU A 64 13.46 10.84 9.36
CA LEU A 64 14.78 11.17 9.92
C LEU A 64 15.07 10.37 11.18
N LEU A 65 14.08 10.15 12.05
CA LEU A 65 14.25 9.34 13.24
C LEU A 65 14.59 7.89 12.88
N VAL A 66 13.81 7.26 12.00
CA VAL A 66 14.00 5.86 11.60
C VAL A 66 15.32 5.67 10.85
N CYS A 67 15.58 6.49 9.83
CA CYS A 67 16.81 6.40 9.06
C CYS A 67 18.04 6.76 9.90
N GLY A 68 17.95 7.81 10.72
CA GLY A 68 19.03 8.26 11.60
C GLY A 68 19.37 7.24 12.68
N ALA A 69 18.36 6.67 13.35
CA ALA A 69 18.57 5.62 14.35
C ALA A 69 19.19 4.36 13.75
N SER A 70 18.70 3.94 12.57
CA SER A 70 19.23 2.77 11.85
C SER A 70 20.68 2.97 11.41
N ALA A 71 21.01 4.14 10.87
CA ALA A 71 22.38 4.49 10.48
C ALA A 71 23.31 4.58 11.70
N LEU A 72 22.85 5.19 12.80
CA LEU A 72 23.61 5.28 14.04
C LEU A 72 23.85 3.90 14.66
N TRP A 73 22.85 3.02 14.63
CA TRP A 73 22.98 1.64 15.08
C TRP A 73 24.00 0.89 14.24
N ALA A 74 23.86 0.91 12.91
CA ALA A 74 24.80 0.26 11.99
C ALA A 74 26.23 0.78 12.18
N TRP A 75 26.39 2.10 12.36
CA TRP A 75 27.69 2.70 12.65
C TRP A 75 28.30 2.16 13.95
N ARG A 76 27.50 2.02 15.00
CA ARG A 76 27.95 1.48 16.29
C ARG A 76 28.30 0.00 16.23
N GLN A 77 27.66 -0.76 15.36
CA GLN A 77 27.97 -2.18 15.14
C GLN A 77 29.28 -2.38 14.35
N GLN A 78 29.82 -1.33 13.72
CA GLN A 78 31.10 -1.35 12.98
C GLN A 78 31.22 -2.54 12.02
N PRO A 79 30.28 -2.74 11.06
CA PRO A 79 30.29 -3.89 10.16
C PRO A 79 31.59 -4.05 9.35
N TRP A 80 32.31 -2.96 9.11
CA TRP A 80 33.63 -2.97 8.44
C TRP A 80 34.77 -3.56 9.29
N ARG A 81 34.55 -3.83 10.58
CA ARG A 81 35.49 -4.53 11.48
C ARG A 81 35.03 -5.94 11.81
N GLU A 82 33.89 -6.37 11.28
CA GLU A 82 33.35 -7.70 11.55
C GLU A 82 34.30 -8.77 10.99
N SER A 83 34.59 -9.79 11.80
CA SER A 83 35.45 -10.91 11.43
C SER A 83 34.70 -12.23 11.29
N ASP A 84 33.50 -12.34 11.88
CA ASP A 84 32.67 -13.52 11.74
C ASP A 84 32.02 -13.55 10.35
N SER A 85 32.22 -14.66 9.62
CA SER A 85 31.78 -14.79 8.23
C SER A 85 30.25 -14.78 8.06
N LEU A 86 29.50 -15.28 9.04
CA LEU A 86 28.04 -15.27 9.00
C LEU A 86 27.48 -13.88 9.30
N ARG A 87 28.11 -13.14 10.23
CA ARG A 87 27.75 -11.75 10.50
C ARG A 87 28.11 -10.85 9.31
N GLN A 88 29.26 -11.06 8.67
CA GLN A 88 29.60 -10.39 7.41
C GLN A 88 28.55 -10.64 6.32
N LEU A 89 28.11 -11.90 6.15
CA LEU A 89 27.05 -12.25 5.22
C LEU A 89 25.74 -11.53 5.56
N ALA A 90 25.34 -11.51 6.82
CA ALA A 90 24.12 -10.83 7.26
C ALA A 90 24.17 -9.32 6.96
N TRP A 91 25.30 -8.66 7.24
CA TRP A 91 25.51 -7.26 6.86
C TRP A 91 25.50 -7.03 5.35
N ALA A 92 26.12 -7.91 4.57
CA ALA A 92 26.13 -7.83 3.12
C ALA A 92 24.71 -7.96 2.54
N VAL A 93 23.90 -8.89 3.06
CA VAL A 93 22.49 -9.05 2.68
C VAL A 93 21.69 -7.78 2.99
N LEU A 94 21.83 -7.22 4.20
CA LEU A 94 21.14 -5.97 4.56
C LEU A 94 21.56 -4.80 3.67
N ALA A 95 22.85 -4.65 3.42
CA ALA A 95 23.37 -3.60 2.55
C ALA A 95 22.83 -3.73 1.12
N LEU A 96 22.81 -4.96 0.58
CA LEU A 96 22.29 -5.23 -0.76
C LEU A 96 20.79 -4.93 -0.85
N VAL A 97 20.00 -5.37 0.12
CA VAL A 97 18.55 -5.10 0.13
C VAL A 97 18.26 -3.61 0.28
N LEU A 98 18.99 -2.90 1.15
CA LEU A 98 18.84 -1.45 1.30
C LEU A 98 19.21 -0.71 0.01
N LEU A 99 20.30 -1.10 -0.64
CA LEU A 99 20.72 -0.51 -1.91
C LEU A 99 19.68 -0.77 -3.01
N HIS A 100 19.16 -2.00 -3.10
CA HIS A 100 18.10 -2.35 -4.02
C HIS A 100 16.82 -1.53 -3.75
N SER A 101 16.46 -1.36 -2.47
CA SER A 101 15.30 -0.55 -2.06
C SER A 101 15.46 0.96 -2.28
N LEU A 102 16.67 1.44 -2.55
CA LEU A 102 16.93 2.83 -2.93
C LEU A 102 16.80 3.08 -4.44
N LEU A 103 16.81 2.01 -5.25
CA LEU A 103 16.97 2.11 -6.71
C LEU A 103 15.84 1.45 -7.50
N GLU A 104 15.33 0.30 -7.07
CA GLU A 104 14.46 -0.54 -7.89
C GLU A 104 13.15 -0.92 -7.22
N TYR A 105 13.12 -1.78 -6.20
CA TYR A 105 11.88 -2.21 -5.56
C TYR A 105 11.94 -2.02 -4.05
N PRO A 106 10.85 -1.57 -3.43
CA PRO A 106 10.85 -1.25 -2.01
C PRO A 106 11.07 -2.49 -1.13
N LEU A 107 11.59 -2.27 0.06
CA LEU A 107 11.73 -3.27 1.12
C LEU A 107 10.41 -4.00 1.47
N TRP A 108 9.26 -3.43 1.12
CA TRP A 108 7.93 -3.91 1.50
C TRP A 108 7.51 -5.23 0.84
N TYR A 109 8.27 -5.75 -0.14
CA TYR A 109 8.01 -7.06 -0.70
C TYR A 109 8.46 -8.17 0.24
N ALA A 110 7.57 -9.15 0.47
CA ALA A 110 7.78 -10.26 1.40
C ALA A 110 9.15 -10.96 1.30
N PRO A 111 9.68 -11.29 0.10
CA PRO A 111 11.02 -11.90 0.00
C PRO A 111 12.12 -11.05 0.65
N PHE A 112 12.09 -9.72 0.46
CA PHE A 112 13.07 -8.80 1.05
C PHE A 112 12.90 -8.67 2.56
N GLN A 113 11.65 -8.66 3.05
CA GLN A 113 11.36 -8.63 4.49
C GLN A 113 11.86 -9.89 5.20
N ILE A 114 11.68 -11.06 4.58
CA ILE A 114 12.14 -12.34 5.14
C ILE A 114 13.66 -12.36 5.26
N VAL A 115 14.39 -12.03 4.19
CA VAL A 115 15.86 -12.06 4.23
C VAL A 115 16.43 -10.97 5.14
N SER A 116 15.81 -9.78 5.18
CA SER A 116 16.21 -8.69 6.08
C SER A 116 15.95 -9.05 7.54
N GLY A 117 14.78 -9.64 7.83
CA GLY A 117 14.43 -10.11 9.16
C GLY A 117 15.35 -11.22 9.65
N ALA A 118 15.70 -12.17 8.79
CA ALA A 118 16.66 -13.23 9.10
C ALA A 118 18.06 -12.66 9.38
N ALA A 119 18.54 -11.73 8.54
CA ALA A 119 19.83 -11.08 8.74
C ALA A 119 19.86 -10.24 10.03
N LEU A 120 18.83 -9.44 10.29
CA LEU A 120 18.70 -8.68 11.55
C LEU A 120 18.62 -9.61 12.76
N GLY A 121 17.84 -10.69 12.69
CA GLY A 121 17.73 -11.68 13.75
C GLY A 121 19.07 -12.33 14.07
N TRP A 122 19.90 -12.58 13.05
CA TRP A 122 21.26 -13.07 13.23
C TRP A 122 22.17 -12.04 13.90
N LEU A 123 22.14 -10.78 13.43
CA LEU A 123 22.99 -9.70 13.96
C LEU A 123 22.65 -9.29 15.39
N LEU A 124 21.37 -9.38 15.77
CA LEU A 124 20.85 -9.03 17.09
C LEU A 124 20.93 -10.20 18.08
N ARG A 125 21.40 -11.37 17.65
CA ARG A 125 21.60 -12.52 18.53
C ARG A 125 22.71 -12.21 19.56
N PRO A 126 22.54 -12.59 20.84
CA PRO A 126 23.62 -12.55 21.83
C PRO A 126 24.83 -13.41 21.40
N GLU A 127 26.04 -12.91 21.66
CA GLU A 127 27.29 -13.61 21.35
C GLU A 127 27.41 -14.93 22.16
N ALA A 128 28.04 -15.94 21.58
CA ALA A 128 28.20 -17.23 22.23
C ALA A 128 29.14 -17.10 23.45
N GLY A 129 28.62 -17.28 24.66
CA GLY A 129 29.39 -17.17 25.91
C GLY A 129 28.81 -16.15 26.90
N GLU A 130 27.86 -15.32 26.48
CA GLU A 130 27.01 -14.59 27.42
C GLU A 130 26.04 -15.58 28.06
N ASP A 131 26.14 -15.77 29.39
CA ASP A 131 25.16 -16.50 30.20
C ASP A 131 23.83 -15.74 30.17
N THR A 132 23.12 -15.91 29.06
CA THR A 132 21.80 -15.34 28.85
C THR A 132 20.84 -16.07 29.76
N ALA A 133 20.48 -15.42 30.88
CA ALA A 133 19.44 -15.90 31.78
C ALA A 133 18.20 -16.32 30.96
N PRO A 134 17.46 -17.37 31.34
CA PRO A 134 16.27 -17.81 30.62
C PRO A 134 15.27 -16.67 30.33
N ALA A 135 15.17 -15.69 31.23
CA ALA A 135 14.37 -14.48 31.07
C ALA A 135 14.78 -13.61 29.86
N ALA A 136 16.06 -13.58 29.49
CA ALA A 136 16.56 -12.84 28.33
C ALA A 136 16.13 -13.46 26.98
N ARG A 137 15.67 -14.72 26.97
CA ARG A 137 15.17 -15.42 25.78
C ARG A 137 13.66 -15.30 25.58
N VAL A 138 12.94 -14.90 26.62
CA VAL A 138 11.48 -14.74 26.61
C VAL A 138 11.01 -13.72 25.55
N PRO A 139 11.62 -12.54 25.39
CA PRO A 139 11.20 -11.58 24.37
C PRO A 139 11.31 -12.15 22.94
N GLY A 140 12.38 -12.88 22.64
CA GLY A 140 12.58 -13.52 21.34
C GLY A 140 11.56 -14.61 21.06
N ALA A 141 11.24 -15.45 22.05
CA ALA A 141 10.21 -16.47 21.93
C ALA A 141 8.81 -15.87 21.73
N ILE A 142 8.48 -14.81 22.48
CA ILE A 142 7.22 -14.07 22.32
C ILE A 142 7.15 -13.48 20.90
N ALA A 143 8.21 -12.81 20.44
CA ALA A 143 8.26 -12.24 19.09
C ALA A 143 8.05 -13.33 18.01
N ALA A 144 8.69 -14.50 18.16
CA ALA A 144 8.52 -15.61 17.23
C ALA A 144 7.07 -16.14 17.23
N VAL A 145 6.46 -16.33 18.40
CA VAL A 145 5.06 -16.77 18.51
C VAL A 145 4.10 -15.73 17.90
N LEU A 146 4.32 -14.44 18.15
CA LEU A 146 3.53 -13.37 17.56
C LEU A 146 3.67 -13.33 16.03
N LEU A 147 4.89 -13.47 15.51
CA LEU A 147 5.14 -13.53 14.06
C LEU A 147 4.46 -14.75 13.41
N LEU A 148 4.55 -15.92 14.04
CA LEU A 148 3.87 -17.12 13.57
C LEU A 148 2.35 -16.97 13.59
N GLY A 149 1.81 -16.41 14.68
CA GLY A 149 0.38 -16.12 14.81
C GLY A 149 -0.11 -15.11 13.77
N ALA A 150 0.62 -14.01 13.57
CA ALA A 150 0.33 -13.00 12.57
C ALA A 150 0.38 -13.57 11.14
N THR A 151 1.40 -14.39 10.84
CA THR A 151 1.53 -15.06 9.54
C THR A 151 0.40 -16.06 9.31
N GLY A 152 0.05 -16.85 10.32
CA GLY A 152 -1.06 -17.80 10.26
C GLY A 152 -2.41 -17.10 10.06
N TYR A 153 -2.65 -16.00 10.78
CA TYR A 153 -3.83 -15.16 10.58
C TYR A 153 -3.86 -14.53 9.18
N ALA A 154 -2.74 -13.97 8.71
CA ALA A 154 -2.64 -13.39 7.38
C ALA A 154 -2.90 -14.41 6.28
N ALA A 155 -2.33 -15.62 6.40
CA ALA A 155 -2.59 -16.71 5.46
C ALA A 155 -4.07 -17.11 5.48
N TRP A 156 -4.66 -17.27 6.66
CA TRP A 156 -6.09 -17.58 6.78
C TRP A 156 -6.95 -16.48 6.15
N ASP A 157 -6.72 -15.21 6.48
CA ASP A 157 -7.53 -14.10 5.99
C ASP A 157 -7.35 -13.91 4.48
N TYR A 158 -6.13 -14.08 3.96
CA TYR A 158 -5.87 -14.11 2.52
C TYR A 158 -6.64 -15.24 1.83
N THR A 159 -6.63 -16.46 2.40
CA THR A 159 -7.41 -17.57 1.82
C THR A 159 -8.91 -17.28 1.86
N ARG A 160 -9.40 -16.53 2.84
CA ARG A 160 -10.81 -16.11 2.92
C ARG A 160 -11.14 -15.02 1.89
N VAL A 161 -10.33 -13.96 1.80
CA VAL A 161 -10.59 -12.81 0.93
C VAL A 161 -10.36 -13.13 -0.54
N SER A 162 -9.38 -13.97 -0.87
CA SER A 162 -9.11 -14.36 -2.26
C SER A 162 -10.29 -15.06 -2.95
N GLN A 163 -11.23 -15.64 -2.19
CA GLN A 163 -12.37 -16.38 -2.75
C GLN A 163 -13.28 -15.52 -3.62
N ILE A 164 -13.40 -14.22 -3.36
CA ILE A 164 -14.24 -13.32 -4.18
C ILE A 164 -13.65 -13.11 -5.58
N TYR A 165 -12.34 -13.27 -5.72
CA TYR A 165 -11.60 -13.12 -6.98
C TYR A 165 -11.46 -14.44 -7.76
N LEU A 166 -11.88 -15.55 -7.16
CA LEU A 166 -11.87 -16.85 -7.81
C LEU A 166 -13.19 -17.11 -8.54
N PRO A 167 -13.15 -17.78 -9.70
CA PRO A 167 -14.33 -18.37 -10.31
C PRO A 167 -15.07 -19.28 -9.32
N PRO A 168 -16.42 -19.35 -9.34
CA PRO A 168 -17.21 -20.11 -8.37
C PRO A 168 -16.73 -21.55 -8.15
N GLU A 169 -16.33 -22.23 -9.22
CA GLU A 169 -15.85 -23.62 -9.22
C GLU A 169 -14.49 -23.82 -8.52
N GLN A 170 -13.70 -22.76 -8.34
CA GLN A 170 -12.40 -22.80 -7.65
C GLN A 170 -12.49 -22.36 -6.19
N ARG A 171 -13.67 -21.90 -5.75
CA ARG A 171 -13.86 -21.44 -4.37
C ARG A 171 -13.88 -22.61 -3.41
N ARG A 172 -13.31 -22.39 -2.22
CA ARG A 172 -13.39 -23.33 -1.11
C ARG A 172 -14.83 -23.38 -0.60
N ALA A 173 -15.34 -24.60 -0.36
CA ALA A 173 -16.71 -24.83 0.12
C ALA A 173 -17.10 -24.00 1.36
N ARG A 174 -16.15 -23.68 2.23
CA ARG A 174 -16.39 -22.85 3.43
C ARG A 174 -16.85 -21.41 3.12
N TRP A 175 -16.51 -20.89 1.95
CA TRP A 175 -16.72 -19.48 1.57
C TRP A 175 -17.32 -19.32 0.17
N SER A 176 -17.83 -20.41 -0.41
CA SER A 176 -18.43 -20.41 -1.75
C SER A 176 -19.80 -19.74 -1.77
N GLU A 177 -20.59 -19.95 -0.72
CA GLU A 177 -21.87 -19.28 -0.49
C GLU A 177 -21.65 -17.96 0.26
N ASP A 178 -22.48 -16.95 -0.04
CA ASP A 178 -22.41 -15.60 0.55
C ASP A 178 -20.98 -15.02 0.66
N THR A 179 -20.15 -15.28 -0.37
CA THR A 179 -18.73 -14.97 -0.37
C THR A 179 -18.46 -13.52 0.02
N LEU A 180 -19.25 -12.57 -0.48
CA LEU A 180 -19.08 -11.15 -0.21
C LEU A 180 -19.20 -10.82 1.28
N ASP A 181 -20.15 -11.43 2.00
CA ASP A 181 -20.36 -11.19 3.44
C ASP A 181 -19.22 -11.76 4.29
N HIS A 182 -18.62 -12.87 3.85
CA HIS A 182 -17.40 -13.38 4.49
C HIS A 182 -16.21 -12.44 4.30
N VAL A 183 -16.07 -11.87 3.10
CA VAL A 183 -14.96 -11.00 2.72
C VAL A 183 -15.05 -9.62 3.37
N ARG A 184 -16.25 -9.04 3.48
CA ARG A 184 -16.49 -7.75 4.18
C ARG A 184 -16.01 -7.70 5.63
N ARG A 185 -15.85 -8.86 6.27
CA ARG A 185 -15.38 -9.00 7.66
C ARG A 185 -13.85 -9.06 7.78
N SER A 186 -13.12 -8.83 6.69
CA SER A 186 -11.65 -8.73 6.73
C SER A 186 -11.20 -7.41 7.33
N TRP A 187 -10.26 -7.51 8.26
CA TRP A 187 -9.55 -6.35 8.80
C TRP A 187 -8.23 -6.13 8.08
N LEU A 188 -7.44 -7.20 7.86
CA LEU A 188 -6.11 -7.11 7.25
C LEU A 188 -6.18 -6.80 5.75
N PHE A 189 -7.13 -7.41 5.03
CA PHE A 189 -7.37 -7.21 3.60
C PHE A 189 -8.65 -6.42 3.34
N ALA A 190 -8.97 -5.48 4.23
CA ALA A 190 -10.17 -4.64 4.13
C ALA A 190 -10.20 -3.81 2.84
N GLY A 191 -9.04 -3.36 2.34
CA GLY A 191 -8.91 -2.63 1.08
C GLY A 191 -9.39 -3.46 -0.11
N GLN A 192 -8.85 -4.67 -0.25
CA GLN A 192 -9.24 -5.66 -1.26
C GLN A 192 -10.74 -6.00 -1.14
N ALA A 193 -11.20 -6.28 0.08
CA ALA A 193 -12.61 -6.59 0.34
C ALA A 193 -13.55 -5.47 -0.13
N ARG A 194 -13.26 -4.23 0.24
CA ARG A 194 -14.04 -3.05 -0.15
C ARG A 194 -13.96 -2.78 -1.66
N PHE A 195 -12.80 -2.99 -2.26
CA PHE A 195 -12.62 -2.87 -3.70
C PHE A 195 -13.48 -3.88 -4.46
N ALA A 196 -13.51 -5.15 -4.02
CA ALA A 196 -14.38 -6.16 -4.61
C ALA A 196 -15.86 -5.77 -4.47
N ASP A 197 -16.28 -5.33 -3.28
CA ASP A 197 -17.65 -4.86 -3.02
C ASP A 197 -18.06 -3.72 -3.95
N LEU A 198 -17.18 -2.72 -4.11
CA LEU A 198 -17.43 -1.57 -4.98
C LEU A 198 -17.53 -1.95 -6.46
N THR A 199 -16.70 -2.90 -6.91
CA THR A 199 -16.59 -3.22 -8.34
C THR A 199 -17.67 -4.19 -8.83
N LEU A 200 -18.35 -4.88 -7.92
CA LEU A 200 -19.45 -5.79 -8.22
C LEU A 200 -20.82 -5.09 -8.36
N VAL A 201 -20.95 -3.85 -7.87
CA VAL A 201 -22.23 -3.11 -7.85
C VAL A 201 -22.14 -1.88 -8.77
N ASN A 202 -23.19 -1.65 -9.57
CA ASN A 202 -23.31 -0.43 -10.37
C ASN A 202 -23.98 0.69 -9.56
N PRO A 203 -23.49 1.94 -9.62
CA PRO A 203 -24.16 3.10 -9.04
C PRO A 203 -25.55 3.31 -9.65
N GLN A 204 -26.52 3.46 -8.77
CA GLN A 204 -27.91 3.80 -9.04
C GLN A 204 -28.35 4.89 -8.05
N ARG A 205 -29.44 5.58 -8.33
CA ARG A 205 -29.90 6.70 -7.48
C ARG A 205 -30.21 6.26 -6.04
N ASP A 206 -30.71 5.05 -5.86
CA ASP A 206 -31.09 4.48 -4.56
C ASP A 206 -29.90 4.01 -3.72
N ASN A 207 -28.78 3.64 -4.35
CA ASN A 207 -27.55 3.22 -3.67
C ASN A 207 -26.41 4.27 -3.71
N ALA A 208 -26.67 5.45 -4.28
CA ALA A 208 -25.66 6.47 -4.57
C ALA A 208 -24.87 6.90 -3.32
N GLN A 209 -25.53 7.08 -2.18
CA GLN A 209 -24.86 7.47 -0.93
C GLN A 209 -23.84 6.42 -0.49
N TRP A 210 -24.25 5.15 -0.48
CA TRP A 210 -23.36 4.04 -0.09
C TRP A 210 -22.19 3.90 -1.07
N MET A 211 -22.45 3.97 -2.39
CA MET A 211 -21.41 3.91 -3.41
C MET A 211 -20.42 5.07 -3.30
N HIS A 212 -20.91 6.27 -2.99
CA HIS A 212 -20.08 7.45 -2.81
C HIS A 212 -19.15 7.29 -1.61
N GLU A 213 -19.68 6.92 -0.45
CA GLU A 213 -18.87 6.69 0.74
C GLU A 213 -17.86 5.54 0.57
N LEU A 214 -18.28 4.45 -0.09
CA LEU A 214 -17.40 3.30 -0.33
C LEU A 214 -16.30 3.66 -1.32
N SER A 215 -16.62 4.29 -2.45
CA SER A 215 -15.63 4.70 -3.45
C SER A 215 -14.59 5.65 -2.86
N ARG A 216 -14.99 6.64 -2.06
CA ARG A 216 -14.06 7.51 -1.34
C ARG A 216 -13.10 6.73 -0.45
N ARG A 217 -13.58 5.73 0.30
CA ARG A 217 -12.70 4.86 1.11
C ARG A 217 -11.78 3.98 0.27
N VAL A 218 -12.23 3.52 -0.90
CA VAL A 218 -11.45 2.66 -1.79
C VAL A 218 -10.41 3.47 -2.56
N LEU A 219 -10.63 4.76 -2.83
CA LEU A 219 -9.61 5.65 -3.44
C LEU A 219 -8.32 5.73 -2.61
N HIS A 220 -8.40 5.59 -1.28
CA HIS A 220 -7.24 5.51 -0.37
C HIS A 220 -6.48 4.17 -0.42
N TYR A 221 -7.01 3.18 -1.14
CA TYR A 221 -6.39 1.87 -1.31
C TYR A 221 -6.00 1.57 -2.76
N SER A 222 -6.81 2.06 -3.71
CA SER A 222 -6.64 1.81 -5.13
C SER A 222 -7.31 2.94 -5.92
N PRO A 223 -6.62 4.06 -6.16
CA PRO A 223 -7.11 5.18 -6.94
C PRO A 223 -7.00 4.89 -8.45
N GLU A 224 -7.68 3.84 -8.89
CA GLU A 224 -7.67 3.40 -10.28
C GLU A 224 -8.96 3.82 -11.03
N PRO A 225 -8.95 3.86 -12.37
CA PRO A 225 -10.05 4.37 -13.19
C PRO A 225 -11.44 3.90 -12.76
N ARG A 226 -11.65 2.61 -12.58
CA ARG A 226 -12.98 2.06 -12.21
C ARG A 226 -13.49 2.57 -10.86
N VAL A 227 -12.61 2.84 -9.90
CA VAL A 227 -12.98 3.37 -8.57
C VAL A 227 -13.32 4.85 -8.69
N ILE A 228 -12.52 5.59 -9.45
CA ILE A 228 -12.70 7.02 -9.72
C ILE A 228 -14.03 7.26 -10.45
N GLU A 229 -14.34 6.43 -11.45
CA GLU A 229 -15.61 6.46 -12.17
C GLU A 229 -16.80 6.28 -11.24
N ARG A 230 -16.76 5.28 -10.32
CA ARG A 230 -17.82 5.10 -9.31
C ARG A 230 -17.96 6.31 -8.40
N ALA A 231 -16.85 6.93 -8.00
CA ALA A 231 -16.87 8.13 -7.17
C ALA A 231 -17.55 9.31 -7.87
N ILE A 232 -17.22 9.54 -9.15
CA ILE A 232 -17.82 10.61 -9.97
C ILE A 232 -19.31 10.34 -10.22
N GLU A 233 -19.67 9.12 -10.62
CA GLU A 233 -21.06 8.74 -10.93
C GLU A 233 -21.95 8.87 -9.69
N SER A 234 -21.50 8.35 -8.55
CA SER A 234 -22.25 8.43 -7.29
C SER A 234 -22.38 9.86 -6.77
N ALA A 235 -21.31 10.68 -6.83
CA ALA A 235 -21.38 12.11 -6.49
C ALA A 235 -22.38 12.86 -7.39
N THR A 236 -22.43 12.52 -8.67
CA THR A 236 -23.37 13.11 -9.63
C THR A 236 -24.82 12.75 -9.30
N TYR A 237 -25.11 11.49 -8.93
CA TYR A 237 -26.45 11.09 -8.48
C TYR A 237 -26.90 11.82 -7.21
N LEU A 238 -25.96 12.15 -6.33
CA LEU A 238 -26.22 12.89 -5.09
C LEU A 238 -26.32 14.41 -5.29
N GLY A 239 -26.06 14.91 -6.51
CA GLY A 239 -26.02 16.35 -6.78
C GLY A 239 -24.81 17.08 -6.20
N GLN A 240 -23.74 16.35 -5.84
CA GLN A 240 -22.49 16.90 -5.32
C GLN A 240 -21.58 17.37 -6.47
N VAL A 241 -22.02 18.41 -7.17
CA VAL A 241 -21.40 18.86 -8.43
C VAL A 241 -19.94 19.29 -8.24
N ASP A 242 -19.63 20.04 -7.18
CA ASP A 242 -18.27 20.54 -6.95
C ASP A 242 -17.25 19.40 -6.77
N GLU A 243 -17.64 18.37 -6.03
CA GLU A 243 -16.80 17.19 -5.82
C GLU A 243 -16.63 16.39 -7.11
N ALA A 244 -17.70 16.17 -7.86
CA ALA A 244 -17.64 15.48 -9.15
C ALA A 244 -16.71 16.22 -10.13
N VAL A 245 -16.78 17.55 -10.18
CA VAL A 245 -15.93 18.39 -11.05
C VAL A 245 -14.45 18.29 -10.65
N LEU A 246 -14.15 18.37 -9.35
CA LEU A 246 -12.77 18.21 -8.86
C LEU A 246 -12.21 16.82 -9.19
N MET A 247 -13.03 15.78 -8.98
CA MET A 247 -12.65 14.40 -9.26
C MET A 247 -12.44 14.17 -10.77
N LEU A 248 -13.26 14.78 -11.63
CA LEU A 248 -13.07 14.76 -13.09
C LEU A 248 -11.75 15.39 -13.51
N ALA A 249 -11.35 16.50 -12.89
CA ALA A 249 -10.07 17.15 -13.18
C ALA A 249 -8.89 16.24 -12.81
N ARG A 250 -8.96 15.57 -11.66
CA ARG A 250 -7.96 14.58 -11.21
C ARG A 250 -7.93 13.36 -12.10
N TYR A 251 -9.08 12.80 -12.45
CA TYR A 251 -9.18 11.64 -13.34
C TYR A 251 -8.51 11.93 -14.69
N ARG A 252 -8.84 13.06 -15.31
CA ARG A 252 -8.27 13.48 -16.59
C ARG A 252 -6.75 13.69 -16.50
N ALA A 253 -6.26 14.21 -15.38
CA ALA A 253 -4.83 14.44 -15.19
C ALA A 253 -4.04 13.15 -14.91
N ALA A 254 -4.63 12.19 -14.19
CA ALA A 254 -3.99 10.94 -13.83
C ALA A 254 -4.06 9.89 -14.94
N PHE A 255 -5.21 9.76 -15.59
CA PHE A 255 -5.50 8.69 -16.56
C PHE A 255 -6.18 9.27 -17.82
N PRO A 256 -5.45 10.06 -18.63
CA PRO A 256 -6.06 10.83 -19.73
C PRO A 256 -6.69 9.95 -20.81
N ARG A 257 -6.18 8.73 -21.03
CA ARG A 257 -6.71 7.80 -22.05
C ARG A 257 -8.00 7.16 -21.58
N GLU A 258 -8.01 6.66 -20.35
CA GLU A 258 -9.14 6.01 -19.69
C GLU A 258 -10.28 7.01 -19.48
N TYR A 259 -9.95 8.21 -19.03
CA TYR A 259 -10.90 9.32 -18.93
C TYR A 259 -11.61 9.60 -20.26
N GLU A 260 -10.87 9.65 -21.37
CA GLU A 260 -11.44 9.91 -22.69
C GLU A 260 -12.36 8.76 -23.14
N ALA A 261 -11.94 7.51 -22.93
CA ALA A 261 -12.75 6.34 -23.22
C ALA A 261 -14.05 6.31 -22.40
N TRP A 262 -13.95 6.53 -21.09
CA TRP A 262 -15.11 6.60 -20.19
C TRP A 262 -16.05 7.73 -20.61
N ARG A 263 -15.53 8.94 -20.87
CA ARG A 263 -16.33 10.09 -21.32
C ARG A 263 -17.09 9.79 -22.62
N GLN A 264 -16.47 9.07 -23.57
CA GLN A 264 -17.13 8.67 -24.81
C GLN A 264 -18.25 7.65 -24.55
N ALA A 265 -18.04 6.68 -23.67
CA ALA A 265 -19.06 5.72 -23.27
C ALA A 265 -20.28 6.40 -22.62
N GLN A 266 -20.06 7.42 -21.77
CA GLN A 266 -21.13 8.19 -21.13
C GLN A 266 -21.94 9.06 -22.12
N ARG A 267 -21.37 9.40 -23.29
CA ARG A 267 -22.05 10.17 -24.34
C ARG A 267 -22.89 9.31 -25.28
N MET A 268 -22.70 7.99 -25.26
CA MET A 268 -23.52 7.08 -26.06
C MET A 268 -24.91 7.01 -25.43
N PRO A 269 -26.01 7.26 -26.18
CA PRO A 269 -27.35 7.02 -25.66
C PRO A 269 -27.45 5.54 -25.27
N LEU A 270 -27.96 5.26 -24.07
CA LEU A 270 -28.26 3.90 -23.60
C LEU A 270 -29.02 3.18 -24.73
N GLN A 271 -28.35 2.23 -25.40
CA GLN A 271 -29.04 1.33 -26.30
C GLN A 271 -29.91 0.43 -25.42
N PHE A 272 -31.14 0.87 -25.17
CA PHE A 272 -32.18 -0.03 -24.69
C PHE A 272 -32.38 -1.08 -25.79
N GLY A 273 -31.78 -2.25 -25.58
CA GLY A 273 -32.02 -3.43 -26.38
C GLY A 273 -33.52 -3.71 -26.41
N ARG A 274 -34.04 -3.88 -27.63
CA ARG A 274 -35.40 -4.34 -27.90
C ARG A 274 -35.56 -5.80 -27.50
#